data_AF-A0A514C4B9-F1
#
_entry.id   AF-A0A514C4B9-F1
#
_cell.length_a   1.000
_cell.length_b   1.000
_cell.length_c   1.000
_cell.angle_alpha   90.00
_cell.angle_beta   90.00
_cell.angle_gamma   90.00
#
_symmetry.space_group_name_H-M   'P 1'
#
loop_
_entity.id
_entity.type
_entity.pdbx_description
1 polymer ?
#
loop_
_entity_poly.entity_id
_entity_poly.type
_entity_poly.pdbx_seq_one_letter_code
_entity_poly.pdbx_strand_id
1 'polypeptide(L)'
;MSDRTAALPAGTALPPTLPLMADDRFAPGITETGDAGDNFLYGTHNDDTLNGMAGNDVLNGEDGYDWLIGGAGNDVFNGGDGIDTGDYSAAASGVTARLDIGRATNDGDGGVDILNSIERLYGSAFNDVLIGDGQDNLLVGGAGYDVLIGGAGNDRIYGGVGAANELYGGAGDDTFYLDANDTVVELAGGGIDTVRTSLTLVNLAANVENLWYDGPQDFTGNGNAGDNVITGGSGNDVLRGGVGNDTLNGRGGMDTADYSTAAAGIHARLDYMTAFNDGDGGVDTYVDIEAIVGSAFDDLLVGGALNDHLSGGLGRDTLLGGTGNDVLSGGQGVANTLQGGVGDDRYILDANDTIVELAGEGFDTVEVHIGAYVMAANLENMEYVGQTTFNGTGNAGNNNIYGGDLNDVLRGGGGDDHLYGGRGDDTVVLRGAAGDYTITGDGVGYRIVDAVPGRDGSTYVTGIETVLFEADGTTRTLSYTPPPAPSELIDKADYGDAQVLPGVIDDAFLDLGGVDFGPQTLPPVFDDFLVLDDGLSDPVWIAAAHNAAPEIQHILDIFHGDDAGHHGPFNAVDPWA
;
A
#
# COMPACT_ATOMS: atom_id res chain seq x y z
N MET A 1 83.44 -36.20 49.82
CA MET A 1 83.01 -36.46 51.21
C MET A 1 82.30 -35.19 51.67
N SER A 2 81.02 -35.09 52.02
CA SER A 2 79.89 -35.98 52.32
C SER A 2 78.63 -35.12 52.06
N ASP A 3 77.68 -35.51 51.21
CA ASP A 3 76.35 -36.06 51.59
C ASP A 3 75.82 -35.63 52.99
N ARG A 4 74.78 -34.78 53.07
CA ARG A 4 73.38 -35.19 53.36
C ARG A 4 72.39 -34.03 53.49
N THR A 5 71.19 -34.35 53.03
CA THR A 5 69.88 -33.69 52.94
C THR A 5 69.20 -33.35 54.28
N ALA A 6 68.35 -32.30 54.29
CA ALA A 6 67.08 -32.26 55.03
C ALA A 6 66.16 -31.15 54.49
N ALA A 7 64.91 -31.53 54.27
CA ALA A 7 63.81 -30.82 53.64
C ALA A 7 63.28 -29.59 54.40
N LEU A 8 62.65 -28.67 53.65
CA LEU A 8 61.62 -27.75 54.12
C LEU A 8 60.29 -28.08 53.38
N PRO A 9 59.13 -27.91 54.02
CA PRO A 9 57.88 -28.58 53.63
C PRO A 9 57.14 -27.87 52.49
N ALA A 10 56.37 -28.68 51.76
CA ALA A 10 55.44 -28.29 50.72
C ALA A 10 54.14 -27.69 51.29
N GLY A 11 53.50 -26.82 50.49
CA GLY A 11 52.07 -26.58 50.56
C GLY A 11 51.67 -25.11 50.69
N THR A 12 51.54 -24.42 49.56
CA THR A 12 50.33 -23.69 49.12
C THR A 12 50.57 -23.27 47.68
N ALA A 13 49.87 -23.92 46.75
CA ALA A 13 49.92 -23.61 45.34
C ALA A 13 49.47 -22.15 45.11
N LEU A 14 50.27 -21.41 44.36
CA LEU A 14 49.78 -20.26 43.62
C LEU A 14 48.73 -20.78 42.62
N PRO A 15 47.62 -20.05 42.37
CA PRO A 15 46.63 -20.46 41.38
C PRO A 15 47.30 -20.67 40.02
N PRO A 16 46.77 -21.59 39.18
CA PRO A 16 47.29 -21.77 37.84
C PRO A 16 47.23 -20.43 37.12
N THR A 17 48.37 -20.00 36.61
CA THR A 17 48.45 -18.98 35.57
C THR A 17 47.43 -19.35 34.49
N LEU A 18 46.47 -18.46 34.24
CA LEU A 18 45.60 -18.48 33.07
C LEU A 18 46.44 -18.93 31.86
N PRO A 19 46.01 -19.95 31.09
CA PRO A 19 46.65 -20.17 29.81
C PRO A 19 46.49 -18.87 29.03
N LEU A 20 47.60 -18.35 28.53
CA LEU A 20 47.61 -17.33 27.49
C LEU A 20 46.63 -17.85 26.43
N MET A 21 45.46 -17.23 26.28
CA MET A 21 44.52 -17.53 25.21
C MET A 21 45.35 -17.52 23.92
N ALA A 22 45.41 -18.67 23.26
CA ALA A 22 45.98 -18.72 21.94
C ALA A 22 45.21 -17.68 21.11
N ASP A 23 45.91 -16.92 20.29
CA ASP A 23 45.34 -16.03 19.28
C ASP A 23 44.18 -16.74 18.56
N ASP A 24 42.95 -16.51 19.03
CA ASP A 24 41.75 -17.25 18.60
C ASP A 24 41.05 -16.59 17.42
N ARG A 25 41.64 -15.54 16.85
CA ARG A 25 41.19 -14.85 15.62
C ARG A 25 41.08 -15.75 14.38
N PHE A 26 41.28 -17.07 14.55
CA PHE A 26 41.13 -18.12 13.55
C PHE A 26 40.27 -19.31 14.01
N ALA A 27 39.72 -19.28 15.23
CA ALA A 27 38.74 -20.24 15.70
C ALA A 27 37.37 -19.92 15.06
N PRO A 28 36.50 -20.91 14.82
CA PRO A 28 35.10 -20.62 14.58
C PRO A 28 34.46 -20.14 15.88
N GLY A 29 33.42 -19.31 15.77
CA GLY A 29 32.57 -18.96 16.91
C GLY A 29 31.93 -20.19 17.56
N ILE A 30 31.52 -20.03 18.80
CA ILE A 30 31.04 -21.06 19.71
C ILE A 30 29.59 -20.84 20.11
N THR A 31 28.94 -21.92 20.53
CA THR A 31 27.71 -21.86 21.32
C THR A 31 28.02 -22.42 22.69
N GLU A 32 27.94 -21.58 23.72
CA GLU A 32 28.15 -21.98 25.11
C GLU A 32 26.85 -21.82 25.90
N THR A 33 26.58 -22.78 26.78
CA THR A 33 25.39 -22.78 27.64
C THR A 33 25.79 -23.08 29.07
N GLY A 34 25.34 -22.24 29.97
CA GLY A 34 25.49 -22.33 31.41
C GLY A 34 24.69 -23.46 32.05
N ASP A 35 24.65 -23.45 33.37
CA ASP A 35 23.80 -24.28 34.20
C ASP A 35 22.74 -23.46 34.94
N ALA A 36 22.36 -23.83 36.17
CA ALA A 36 21.27 -23.15 36.88
C ALA A 36 21.77 -22.26 38.03
N GLY A 37 23.07 -22.00 38.08
CA GLY A 37 23.64 -21.04 39.02
C GLY A 37 24.58 -20.08 38.30
N ASP A 38 25.02 -19.06 39.02
CA ASP A 38 25.85 -17.97 38.49
C ASP A 38 27.05 -18.48 37.66
N ASN A 39 27.09 -18.10 36.40
CA ASN A 39 28.06 -18.49 35.40
C ASN A 39 28.87 -17.30 34.91
N PHE A 40 30.06 -17.61 34.40
CA PHE A 40 30.88 -16.65 33.68
C PHE A 40 31.24 -17.29 32.36
N LEU A 41 30.61 -16.84 31.28
CA LEU A 41 30.80 -17.36 29.92
C LEU A 41 31.66 -16.37 29.13
N TYR A 42 32.58 -16.91 28.33
CA TYR A 42 33.46 -16.11 27.47
C TYR A 42 33.39 -16.65 26.05
N GLY A 43 33.08 -15.75 25.13
CA GLY A 43 33.22 -15.95 23.70
C GLY A 43 34.68 -16.03 23.24
N THR A 44 34.80 -16.08 21.93
CA THR A 44 35.99 -15.97 21.12
C THR A 44 35.99 -14.61 20.41
N HIS A 45 36.98 -14.30 19.58
CA HIS A 45 36.97 -13.07 18.77
C HIS A 45 36.15 -13.23 17.47
N ASN A 46 35.12 -14.09 17.48
CA ASN A 46 34.24 -14.36 16.33
C ASN A 46 32.82 -14.56 16.82
N ASP A 47 31.84 -14.47 15.92
CA ASP A 47 30.40 -14.56 16.22
C ASP A 47 29.98 -15.77 17.09
N ASP A 48 29.58 -15.49 18.33
CA ASP A 48 29.23 -16.48 19.33
C ASP A 48 27.75 -16.46 19.73
N THR A 49 27.35 -17.49 20.48
CA THR A 49 26.06 -17.54 21.17
C THR A 49 26.26 -18.02 22.60
N LEU A 50 25.96 -17.17 23.58
CA LEU A 50 26.17 -17.43 24.99
C LEU A 50 24.81 -17.43 25.71
N ASN A 51 24.51 -18.53 26.42
CA ASN A 51 23.25 -18.69 27.14
C ASN A 51 23.49 -18.99 28.62
N GLY A 52 23.17 -18.05 29.51
CA GLY A 52 23.33 -18.14 30.96
C GLY A 52 22.37 -19.12 31.64
N MET A 53 21.15 -19.22 31.11
CA MET A 53 20.03 -20.03 31.58
C MET A 53 19.40 -19.51 32.87
N ALA A 54 19.95 -19.81 34.03
CA ALA A 54 19.41 -19.31 35.29
C ALA A 54 20.55 -19.06 36.27
N GLY A 55 20.42 -18.05 37.12
CA GLY A 55 21.53 -17.56 37.94
C GLY A 55 21.80 -16.11 37.61
N ASN A 56 22.75 -15.48 38.29
CA ASN A 56 23.24 -14.16 37.91
C ASN A 56 24.52 -14.37 37.10
N ASP A 57 24.41 -14.25 35.80
CA ASP A 57 25.42 -14.65 34.85
C ASP A 57 26.19 -13.45 34.30
N VAL A 58 27.44 -13.68 33.90
CA VAL A 58 28.24 -12.71 33.15
C VAL A 58 28.57 -13.33 31.80
N LEU A 59 28.08 -12.70 30.74
CA LEU A 59 28.24 -13.12 29.35
C LEU A 59 29.16 -12.13 28.65
N ASN A 60 30.32 -12.59 28.19
CA ASN A 60 31.30 -11.78 27.48
C ASN A 60 31.43 -12.25 26.03
N GLY A 61 30.97 -11.46 25.06
CA GLY A 61 31.08 -11.73 23.63
C GLY A 61 32.50 -11.60 23.09
N GLU A 62 33.19 -10.52 23.48
CA GLU A 62 34.53 -10.13 22.99
C GLU A 62 34.48 -9.41 21.62
N ASP A 63 35.04 -9.95 20.53
CA ASP A 63 34.90 -9.34 19.19
C ASP A 63 33.90 -10.20 18.40
N GLY A 64 33.03 -9.63 17.56
CA GLY A 64 32.18 -10.44 16.69
C GLY A 64 30.77 -9.91 16.53
N TYR A 65 29.87 -10.77 16.06
CA TYR A 65 28.43 -10.56 16.14
C TYR A 65 27.85 -11.57 17.12
N ASP A 66 27.72 -11.18 18.38
CA ASP A 66 27.41 -12.11 19.45
C ASP A 66 25.92 -12.11 19.82
N TRP A 67 25.42 -13.29 20.21
CA TRP A 67 24.08 -13.48 20.77
C TRP A 67 24.17 -13.80 22.26
N LEU A 68 23.63 -12.91 23.10
CA LEU A 68 23.71 -13.00 24.55
C LEU A 68 22.29 -13.23 25.11
N ILE A 69 22.11 -14.36 25.79
CA ILE A 69 20.83 -14.80 26.38
C ILE A 69 21.08 -15.04 27.88
N GLY A 70 20.56 -14.18 28.74
CA GLY A 70 20.72 -14.28 30.19
C GLY A 70 19.87 -15.39 30.78
N GLY A 71 18.56 -15.28 30.56
CA GLY A 71 17.56 -16.15 31.18
C GLY A 71 17.13 -15.59 32.53
N ALA A 72 16.96 -16.44 33.53
CA ALA A 72 16.42 -16.01 34.82
C ALA A 72 17.51 -15.54 35.78
N GLY A 73 17.49 -14.26 36.17
CA GLY A 73 18.35 -13.72 37.23
C GLY A 73 18.78 -12.30 36.92
N ASN A 74 19.86 -11.81 37.53
CA ASN A 74 20.38 -10.49 37.19
C ASN A 74 21.68 -10.64 36.43
N ASP A 75 21.62 -10.49 35.12
CA ASP A 75 22.73 -10.84 34.26
C ASP A 75 23.51 -9.61 33.79
N VAL A 76 24.71 -9.84 33.30
CA VAL A 76 25.57 -8.82 32.71
C VAL A 76 25.94 -9.25 31.31
N PHE A 77 25.42 -8.54 30.31
CA PHE A 77 25.75 -8.73 28.91
C PHE A 77 26.86 -7.75 28.57
N ASN A 78 28.00 -8.27 28.13
CA ASN A 78 29.09 -7.50 27.58
C ASN A 78 29.29 -7.97 26.14
N GLY A 79 28.72 -7.27 25.15
CA GLY A 79 28.88 -7.63 23.74
C GLY A 79 30.35 -7.50 23.33
N GLY A 80 30.83 -6.26 23.26
CA GLY A 80 32.24 -5.96 23.04
C GLY A 80 32.44 -5.16 21.76
N ASP A 81 33.39 -5.57 20.91
CA ASP A 81 33.60 -4.95 19.60
C ASP A 81 32.73 -5.69 18.56
N GLY A 82 31.68 -5.08 18.05
CA GLY A 82 30.73 -5.85 17.26
C GLY A 82 29.43 -5.14 16.92
N ILE A 83 28.47 -5.92 16.42
CA ILE A 83 27.05 -5.56 16.55
C ILE A 83 26.40 -6.72 17.30
N ASP A 84 26.19 -6.52 18.59
CA ASP A 84 25.84 -7.59 19.51
C ASP A 84 24.36 -7.55 19.89
N THR A 85 23.83 -8.72 20.23
CA THR A 85 22.40 -8.95 20.40
C THR A 85 22.09 -9.38 21.82
N GLY A 86 21.25 -8.60 22.52
CA GLY A 86 20.53 -9.06 23.69
C GLY A 86 19.24 -9.75 23.26
N ASP A 87 19.12 -11.05 23.52
CA ASP A 87 18.00 -11.87 23.07
C ASP A 87 17.11 -12.32 24.25
N TYR A 88 15.91 -11.74 24.30
CA TYR A 88 14.84 -12.05 25.26
C TYR A 88 13.68 -12.82 24.63
N SER A 89 13.85 -13.37 23.41
CA SER A 89 12.77 -14.06 22.68
C SER A 89 12.20 -15.29 23.39
N ALA A 90 12.95 -15.86 24.34
CA ALA A 90 12.52 -16.99 25.16
C ALA A 90 11.89 -16.58 26.51
N ALA A 91 11.85 -15.29 26.84
CA ALA A 91 11.36 -14.81 28.12
C ALA A 91 9.89 -15.18 28.37
N ALA A 92 9.55 -15.48 29.62
CA ALA A 92 8.23 -15.98 29.99
C ALA A 92 7.17 -14.86 30.20
N SER A 93 7.56 -13.60 30.08
CA SER A 93 6.74 -12.39 30.27
C SER A 93 7.24 -11.26 29.37
N GLY A 94 6.48 -10.15 29.32
CA GLY A 94 6.92 -8.93 28.63
C GLY A 94 8.20 -8.34 29.24
N VAL A 95 9.01 -7.74 28.39
CA VAL A 95 10.36 -7.24 28.62
C VAL A 95 10.36 -5.71 28.62
N THR A 96 11.21 -5.12 29.44
CA THR A 96 11.52 -3.68 29.38
C THR A 96 13.03 -3.50 29.34
N ALA A 97 13.56 -3.33 28.13
CA ALA A 97 14.99 -3.25 27.85
C ALA A 97 15.35 -1.92 27.17
N ARG A 98 16.44 -1.31 27.63
CA ARG A 98 16.84 0.03 27.23
C ARG A 98 18.35 0.11 27.01
N LEU A 99 18.77 0.40 25.78
CA LEU A 99 20.17 0.59 25.42
C LEU A 99 20.70 1.95 25.88
N ASP A 100 19.89 3.01 25.82
CA ASP A 100 20.29 4.36 26.24
C ASP A 100 20.77 4.48 27.69
N ILE A 101 20.25 3.60 28.56
CA ILE A 101 20.69 3.48 29.97
C ILE A 101 21.45 2.17 30.25
N GLY A 102 21.69 1.34 29.23
CA GLY A 102 22.44 0.08 29.32
C GLY A 102 21.82 -0.94 30.28
N ARG A 103 20.51 -1.15 30.23
CA ARG A 103 19.80 -1.93 31.25
C ARG A 103 18.47 -2.51 30.79
N ALA A 104 18.21 -3.77 31.18
CA ALA A 104 16.86 -4.32 31.21
C ALA A 104 16.30 -4.21 32.63
N THR A 105 15.24 -3.39 32.82
CA THR A 105 14.60 -3.22 34.13
C THR A 105 13.61 -4.33 34.46
N ASN A 106 13.22 -5.08 33.44
CA ASN A 106 12.43 -6.31 33.53
C ASN A 106 12.86 -7.18 32.33
N ASP A 107 13.58 -8.26 32.60
CA ASP A 107 14.05 -9.23 31.60
C ASP A 107 12.95 -10.20 31.11
N GLY A 108 11.75 -10.14 31.71
CA GLY A 108 10.65 -11.06 31.43
C GLY A 108 10.75 -12.41 32.14
N ASP A 109 11.84 -12.70 32.84
CA ASP A 109 12.07 -13.92 33.63
C ASP A 109 12.22 -13.66 35.15
N GLY A 110 11.99 -12.42 35.56
CA GLY A 110 11.85 -12.00 36.96
C GLY A 110 13.08 -11.31 37.54
N GLY A 111 13.97 -10.83 36.68
CA GLY A 111 15.23 -10.21 37.00
C GLY A 111 15.49 -8.92 36.24
N VAL A 112 16.76 -8.55 36.21
CA VAL A 112 17.24 -7.23 35.82
C VAL A 112 18.65 -7.36 35.29
N ASP A 113 18.87 -6.91 34.07
CA ASP A 113 20.17 -7.07 33.41
C ASP A 113 20.89 -5.75 33.18
N ILE A 114 22.21 -5.85 33.06
CA ILE A 114 23.08 -4.78 32.60
C ILE A 114 23.47 -5.09 31.16
N LEU A 115 23.29 -4.10 30.28
CA LEU A 115 23.57 -4.21 28.85
C LEU A 115 24.74 -3.28 28.51
N ASN A 116 25.90 -3.85 28.21
CA ASN A 116 27.09 -3.11 27.81
C ASN A 116 27.45 -3.49 26.38
N SER A 117 27.61 -2.47 25.51
CA SER A 117 27.93 -2.65 24.09
C SER A 117 26.97 -3.64 23.42
N ILE A 118 25.67 -3.31 23.44
CA ILE A 118 24.61 -4.07 22.79
C ILE A 118 23.91 -3.10 21.85
N GLU A 119 23.73 -3.49 20.60
CA GLU A 119 23.13 -2.67 19.54
C GLU A 119 21.81 -3.26 19.03
N ARG A 120 21.50 -4.51 19.40
CA ARG A 120 20.27 -5.20 18.98
C ARG A 120 19.52 -5.77 20.16
N LEU A 121 18.20 -5.57 20.16
CA LEU A 121 17.30 -6.14 21.14
C LEU A 121 16.23 -6.97 20.43
N TYR A 122 16.06 -8.20 20.91
CA TYR A 122 14.92 -9.05 20.59
C TYR A 122 14.04 -9.16 21.83
N GLY A 123 12.81 -8.72 21.72
CA GLY A 123 11.76 -8.89 22.71
C GLY A 123 11.19 -10.31 22.70
N SER A 124 10.20 -10.50 23.56
CA SER A 124 9.55 -11.76 23.89
C SER A 124 8.34 -12.05 22.97
N ALA A 125 7.50 -12.99 23.40
CA ALA A 125 6.19 -13.25 22.78
C ALA A 125 5.04 -12.53 23.51
N PHE A 126 5.36 -11.52 24.32
CA PHE A 126 4.45 -10.72 25.11
C PHE A 126 4.70 -9.24 24.85
N ASN A 127 3.87 -8.39 25.43
CA ASN A 127 3.99 -6.94 25.27
C ASN A 127 5.30 -6.42 25.85
N ASP A 128 6.18 -5.95 24.97
CA ASP A 128 7.50 -5.46 25.31
C ASP A 128 7.62 -3.93 25.18
N VAL A 129 8.60 -3.37 25.88
CA VAL A 129 9.07 -2.00 25.70
C VAL A 129 10.56 -2.03 25.44
N LEU A 130 10.96 -1.73 24.20
CA LEU A 130 12.35 -1.74 23.76
C LEU A 130 12.77 -0.32 23.37
N ILE A 131 13.86 0.17 23.94
CA ILE A 131 14.38 1.51 23.67
C ILE A 131 15.84 1.39 23.24
N GLY A 132 16.18 1.95 22.09
CA GLY A 132 17.54 2.07 21.59
C GLY A 132 18.35 3.17 22.30
N ASP A 133 19.49 3.53 21.73
CA ASP A 133 20.41 4.54 22.21
C ASP A 133 20.63 5.66 21.17
N GLY A 134 21.85 6.19 21.06
CA GLY A 134 22.19 7.22 20.08
C GLY A 134 22.95 6.67 18.87
N GLN A 135 22.95 5.35 18.68
CA GLN A 135 23.61 4.63 17.60
C GLN A 135 22.56 3.90 16.76
N ASP A 136 22.96 3.41 15.58
CA ASP A 136 22.09 2.58 14.74
C ASP A 136 21.73 1.27 15.46
N ASN A 137 20.47 1.11 15.83
CA ASN A 137 19.98 -0.06 16.55
C ASN A 137 19.09 -0.97 15.69
N LEU A 138 18.96 -2.23 16.13
CA LEU A 138 17.91 -3.15 15.64
C LEU A 138 17.00 -3.51 16.81
N LEU A 139 15.73 -3.14 16.71
CA LEU A 139 14.69 -3.48 17.68
C LEU A 139 13.68 -4.43 17.04
N VAL A 140 13.48 -5.58 17.67
CA VAL A 140 12.50 -6.59 17.25
C VAL A 140 11.57 -6.87 18.41
N GLY A 141 10.31 -6.46 18.32
CA GLY A 141 9.32 -6.61 19.40
C GLY A 141 9.02 -8.09 19.64
N GLY A 142 8.63 -8.80 18.58
CA GLY A 142 8.40 -10.24 18.64
C GLY A 142 6.95 -10.54 18.37
N ALA A 143 6.22 -11.04 19.36
CA ALA A 143 4.77 -11.13 19.27
C ALA A 143 4.17 -10.41 20.47
N GLY A 144 3.01 -9.80 20.32
CA GLY A 144 2.44 -8.98 21.40
C GLY A 144 2.07 -7.62 20.86
N TYR A 145 1.62 -6.74 21.77
CA TYR A 145 1.55 -5.31 21.52
C TYR A 145 2.83 -4.71 22.11
N ASP A 146 3.70 -4.24 21.26
CA ASP A 146 5.04 -3.78 21.64
C ASP A 146 5.18 -2.27 21.41
N VAL A 147 6.01 -1.63 22.24
CA VAL A 147 6.41 -0.23 22.10
C VAL A 147 7.90 -0.17 21.85
N LEU A 148 8.28 0.27 20.66
CA LEU A 148 9.67 0.30 20.21
C LEU A 148 10.08 1.75 19.92
N ILE A 149 11.17 2.19 20.54
CA ILE A 149 11.70 3.56 20.37
C ILE A 149 13.16 3.44 19.93
N GLY A 150 13.46 3.83 18.70
CA GLY A 150 14.82 3.80 18.12
C GLY A 150 15.77 4.72 18.88
N GLY A 151 15.46 6.01 18.91
CA GLY A 151 16.26 7.01 19.62
C GLY A 151 16.94 7.93 18.63
N ALA A 152 18.26 7.94 18.60
CA ALA A 152 19.00 8.62 17.55
C ALA A 152 19.90 7.61 16.81
N GLY A 153 20.24 7.89 15.56
CA GLY A 153 20.91 6.91 14.70
C GLY A 153 19.94 6.41 13.63
N ASN A 154 20.42 5.55 12.74
CA ASN A 154 19.60 5.00 11.67
C ASN A 154 19.10 3.61 12.07
N ASP A 155 17.92 3.59 12.68
CA ASP A 155 17.38 2.43 13.35
C ASP A 155 16.59 1.51 12.41
N ARG A 156 16.54 0.23 12.78
CA ARG A 156 15.67 -0.77 12.15
C ARG A 156 14.68 -1.28 13.18
N ILE A 157 13.40 -1.08 12.92
CA ILE A 157 12.35 -1.34 13.88
C ILE A 157 11.36 -2.34 13.28
N TYR A 158 11.24 -3.49 13.92
CA TYR A 158 10.30 -4.56 13.59
C TYR A 158 9.32 -4.70 14.75
N GLY A 159 8.07 -4.27 14.58
CA GLY A 159 7.03 -4.52 15.58
C GLY A 159 6.86 -6.02 15.84
N GLY A 160 6.84 -6.79 14.76
CA GLY A 160 6.77 -8.24 14.81
C GLY A 160 5.33 -8.74 14.74
N VAL A 161 5.18 -10.07 14.75
CA VAL A 161 3.95 -10.72 14.33
C VAL A 161 2.80 -10.51 15.32
N GLY A 162 1.62 -10.18 14.79
CA GLY A 162 0.36 -10.36 15.51
C GLY A 162 -0.40 -9.08 15.78
N ALA A 163 -0.09 -8.38 16.88
CA ALA A 163 -0.83 -7.18 17.27
C ALA A 163 -0.26 -5.94 16.57
N ALA A 164 -1.04 -4.86 16.53
CA ALA A 164 -0.57 -3.56 16.08
C ALA A 164 0.32 -2.94 17.15
N ASN A 165 1.55 -2.60 16.80
CA ASN A 165 2.57 -2.06 17.70
C ASN A 165 2.65 -0.53 17.61
N GLU A 166 3.41 0.09 18.51
CA GLU A 166 3.80 1.50 18.40
C GLU A 166 5.30 1.63 18.15
N LEU A 167 5.66 2.21 17.00
CA LEU A 167 7.02 2.29 16.50
C LEU A 167 7.42 3.76 16.36
N TYR A 168 8.47 4.17 17.09
CA TYR A 168 9.02 5.51 17.09
C TYR A 168 10.47 5.42 16.60
N GLY A 169 10.84 6.07 15.50
CA GLY A 169 12.22 6.07 14.98
C GLY A 169 13.06 7.05 15.76
N GLY A 170 12.71 8.33 15.67
CA GLY A 170 13.35 9.40 16.44
C GLY A 170 14.18 10.31 15.55
N ALA A 171 15.51 10.27 15.66
CA ALA A 171 16.40 11.11 14.86
C ALA A 171 17.41 10.29 14.06
N GLY A 172 17.48 10.49 12.76
CA GLY A 172 18.25 9.67 11.84
C GLY A 172 17.33 9.16 10.73
N ASP A 173 17.90 8.39 9.80
CA ASP A 173 17.15 7.82 8.69
C ASP A 173 16.70 6.41 9.07
N ASP A 174 15.50 6.30 9.64
CA ASP A 174 14.99 5.08 10.24
C ASP A 174 14.24 4.19 9.24
N THR A 175 14.19 2.90 9.53
CA THR A 175 13.44 1.92 8.73
C THR A 175 12.48 1.09 9.57
N PHE A 176 11.19 1.25 9.30
CA PHE A 176 10.09 0.48 9.90
C PHE A 176 9.73 -0.70 9.01
N TYR A 177 9.61 -1.88 9.61
CA TYR A 177 9.18 -3.09 8.91
C TYR A 177 7.80 -3.51 9.41
N LEU A 178 6.79 -3.30 8.58
CA LEU A 178 5.39 -3.51 8.95
C LEU A 178 4.87 -4.84 8.39
N ASP A 179 4.48 -5.75 9.28
CA ASP A 179 3.77 -7.01 9.01
C ASP A 179 2.35 -7.04 9.62
N ALA A 180 2.02 -6.05 10.44
CA ALA A 180 0.70 -5.74 10.96
C ALA A 180 0.42 -4.23 10.82
N ASN A 181 -0.81 -3.81 11.13
CA ASN A 181 -1.21 -2.40 11.06
C ASN A 181 -0.65 -1.60 12.26
N ASP A 182 0.67 -1.52 12.35
CA ASP A 182 1.41 -0.80 13.38
C ASP A 182 1.21 0.72 13.23
N THR A 183 1.34 1.42 14.35
CA THR A 183 1.38 2.88 14.38
C THR A 183 2.83 3.34 14.32
N VAL A 184 3.21 3.99 13.22
CA VAL A 184 4.50 4.65 13.08
C VAL A 184 4.37 6.11 13.54
N VAL A 185 5.32 6.57 14.34
CA VAL A 185 5.34 7.94 14.86
C VAL A 185 6.70 8.58 14.59
N GLU A 186 6.69 9.62 13.75
CA GLU A 186 7.89 10.37 13.40
C GLU A 186 7.83 11.85 13.77
N LEU A 187 8.99 12.41 14.09
CA LEU A 187 9.14 13.82 14.44
C LEU A 187 9.53 14.64 13.22
N ALA A 188 9.05 15.89 13.17
CA ALA A 188 9.45 16.81 12.11
C ALA A 188 10.97 17.05 12.17
N GLY A 189 11.68 16.67 11.10
CA GLY A 189 13.14 16.76 11.02
C GLY A 189 13.87 15.62 11.74
N GLY A 190 13.21 14.46 11.95
CA GLY A 190 13.81 13.21 12.42
C GLY A 190 14.88 12.71 11.46
N GLY A 191 14.57 12.60 10.17
CA GLY A 191 15.54 12.33 9.12
C GLY A 191 14.82 12.08 7.79
N ILE A 192 15.27 11.09 7.04
CA ILE A 192 14.57 10.54 5.89
C ILE A 192 14.17 9.10 6.21
N ASP A 193 12.89 8.91 6.50
CA ASP A 193 12.40 7.67 7.09
C ASP A 193 11.75 6.76 6.05
N THR A 194 11.79 5.45 6.30
CA THR A 194 11.31 4.44 5.37
C THR A 194 10.39 3.44 6.04
N VAL A 195 9.18 3.27 5.48
CA VAL A 195 8.33 2.11 5.76
C VAL A 195 8.56 1.05 4.70
N ARG A 196 8.94 -0.17 5.12
CA ARG A 196 8.99 -1.37 4.27
C ARG A 196 7.88 -2.32 4.72
N THR A 197 7.07 -2.80 3.77
CA THR A 197 5.88 -3.59 4.14
C THR A 197 5.53 -4.67 3.12
N SER A 198 4.78 -5.67 3.58
CA SER A 198 4.06 -6.63 2.72
C SER A 198 2.55 -6.55 2.89
N LEU A 199 2.05 -5.55 3.63
CA LEU A 199 0.63 -5.22 3.70
C LEU A 199 0.16 -4.64 2.36
N THR A 200 -1.02 -5.04 1.92
CA THR A 200 -1.61 -4.60 0.64
C THR A 200 -2.21 -3.19 0.70
N LEU A 201 -2.24 -2.56 1.88
CA LEU A 201 -2.71 -1.19 2.07
C LEU A 201 -1.90 -0.53 3.18
N VAL A 202 -1.30 0.63 2.91
CA VAL A 202 -0.60 1.46 3.90
C VAL A 202 -0.89 2.93 3.68
N ASN A 203 -1.12 3.64 4.79
CA ASN A 203 -1.10 5.11 4.84
C ASN A 203 0.17 5.53 5.57
N LEU A 204 1.01 6.36 4.96
CA LEU A 204 2.20 6.88 5.64
C LEU A 204 1.80 7.79 6.80
N ALA A 205 2.44 7.59 7.95
CA ALA A 205 2.39 8.54 9.05
C ALA A 205 3.01 9.88 8.62
N ALA A 206 2.67 10.96 9.32
CA ALA A 206 3.29 12.26 9.07
C ALA A 206 4.82 12.19 9.28
N ASN A 207 5.56 12.96 8.48
CA ASN A 207 7.02 13.04 8.51
C ASN A 207 7.75 11.73 8.11
N VAL A 208 7.08 10.80 7.43
CA VAL A 208 7.73 9.65 6.80
C VAL A 208 7.83 9.89 5.30
N GLU A 209 9.01 9.75 4.71
CA GLU A 209 9.25 10.12 3.31
C GLU A 209 9.11 8.95 2.34
N ASN A 210 9.48 7.72 2.75
CA ASN A 210 9.58 6.60 1.81
C ASN A 210 8.62 5.46 2.19
N LEU A 211 7.92 4.94 1.18
CA LEU A 211 7.11 3.73 1.28
C LEU A 211 7.60 2.70 0.26
N TRP A 212 7.94 1.51 0.73
CA TRP A 212 8.44 0.43 -0.11
C TRP A 212 7.66 -0.85 0.14
N TYR A 213 6.97 -1.31 -0.88
CA TYR A 213 6.26 -2.57 -0.85
C TYR A 213 7.15 -3.73 -1.36
N ASP A 214 7.20 -4.80 -0.56
CA ASP A 214 7.96 -6.03 -0.81
C ASP A 214 7.06 -7.22 -1.23
N GLY A 215 5.74 -7.03 -1.22
CA GLY A 215 4.77 -8.09 -1.52
C GLY A 215 4.55 -8.31 -3.03
N PRO A 216 4.00 -9.48 -3.42
CA PRO A 216 3.71 -9.78 -4.82
C PRO A 216 2.24 -9.52 -5.22
N GLN A 217 1.39 -9.07 -4.29
CA GLN A 217 -0.03 -8.78 -4.54
C GLN A 217 -0.22 -7.32 -4.92
N ASP A 218 -1.36 -6.98 -5.50
CA ASP A 218 -1.81 -5.59 -5.69
C ASP A 218 -1.73 -4.81 -4.37
N PHE A 219 -1.19 -3.60 -4.44
CA PHE A 219 -0.90 -2.74 -3.30
C PHE A 219 -1.57 -1.38 -3.46
N THR A 220 -2.10 -0.84 -2.36
CA THR A 220 -2.50 0.56 -2.26
C THR A 220 -1.56 1.29 -1.31
N GLY A 221 -0.74 2.19 -1.85
CA GLY A 221 0.19 3.02 -1.08
C GLY A 221 -0.28 4.47 -1.06
N ASN A 222 -0.63 4.98 0.12
CA ASN A 222 -1.00 6.38 0.30
C ASN A 222 0.10 7.12 1.06
N GLY A 223 0.57 8.22 0.49
CA GLY A 223 1.51 9.15 1.10
C GLY A 223 0.86 10.06 2.14
N ASN A 224 1.59 11.10 2.53
CA ASN A 224 1.21 12.09 3.51
C ASN A 224 1.24 13.50 2.89
N ALA A 225 1.64 14.52 3.65
CA ALA A 225 1.67 15.91 3.18
C ALA A 225 3.08 16.42 2.82
N GLY A 226 4.09 15.54 2.87
CA GLY A 226 5.46 15.82 2.47
C GLY A 226 5.78 15.20 1.09
N ASP A 227 6.98 15.49 0.58
CA ASP A 227 7.47 14.92 -0.68
C ASP A 227 7.81 13.43 -0.47
N ASN A 228 6.94 12.52 -0.93
CA ASN A 228 7.06 11.09 -0.71
C ASN A 228 7.66 10.34 -1.91
N VAL A 229 8.39 9.26 -1.63
CA VAL A 229 8.78 8.26 -2.61
C VAL A 229 8.02 6.97 -2.31
N ILE A 230 7.02 6.67 -3.13
CA ILE A 230 6.18 5.48 -2.97
C ILE A 230 6.55 4.48 -4.05
N THR A 231 6.97 3.29 -3.63
CA THR A 231 7.35 2.22 -4.53
C THR A 231 6.49 0.97 -4.31
N GLY A 232 5.75 0.61 -5.37
CA GLY A 232 4.94 -0.60 -5.49
C GLY A 232 5.75 -1.88 -5.64
N GLY A 233 5.05 -2.97 -5.99
CA GLY A 233 5.49 -4.34 -6.05
C GLY A 233 5.49 -4.89 -7.49
N SER A 234 4.90 -6.06 -7.67
CA SER A 234 4.74 -6.68 -9.00
C SER A 234 3.27 -6.89 -9.39
N GLY A 235 2.35 -6.42 -8.54
CA GLY A 235 0.91 -6.45 -8.76
C GLY A 235 0.45 -5.20 -9.51
N ASN A 236 -0.85 -5.06 -9.69
CA ASN A 236 -1.41 -3.81 -10.23
C ASN A 236 -1.66 -2.87 -9.05
N ASP A 237 -0.78 -1.91 -8.86
CA ASP A 237 -0.77 -1.08 -7.66
C ASP A 237 -1.51 0.26 -7.87
N VAL A 238 -2.05 0.80 -6.78
CA VAL A 238 -2.68 2.12 -6.72
C VAL A 238 -1.86 3.00 -5.80
N LEU A 239 -1.21 4.01 -6.35
CA LEU A 239 -0.30 4.89 -5.61
C LEU A 239 -0.90 6.30 -5.54
N ARG A 240 -1.00 6.83 -4.31
CA ARG A 240 -1.45 8.19 -4.03
C ARG A 240 -0.35 8.96 -3.33
N GLY A 241 0.21 9.97 -3.97
CA GLY A 241 1.24 10.82 -3.38
C GLY A 241 0.70 11.68 -2.23
N GLY A 242 -0.40 12.39 -2.50
CA GLY A 242 -1.01 13.31 -1.54
C GLY A 242 -0.60 14.74 -1.85
N VAL A 243 -0.28 15.50 -0.80
CA VAL A 243 0.28 16.85 -0.98
C VAL A 243 1.80 16.72 -0.99
N GLY A 244 2.48 17.36 -1.92
CA GLY A 244 3.95 17.31 -1.97
C GLY A 244 4.43 17.18 -3.40
N ASN A 245 5.74 17.10 -3.62
CA ASN A 245 6.29 16.67 -4.90
C ASN A 245 6.67 15.20 -4.78
N ASP A 246 5.79 14.31 -5.25
CA ASP A 246 5.94 12.90 -5.00
C ASP A 246 6.65 12.16 -6.13
N THR A 247 7.19 10.99 -5.83
CA THR A 247 7.66 10.02 -6.82
C THR A 247 6.85 8.75 -6.66
N LEU A 248 6.05 8.43 -7.67
CA LEU A 248 5.21 7.23 -7.71
C LEU A 248 5.87 6.21 -8.64
N ASN A 249 6.29 5.09 -8.07
CA ASN A 249 7.00 4.02 -8.78
C ASN A 249 6.21 2.71 -8.71
N GLY A 250 5.49 2.36 -9.77
CA GLY A 250 4.66 1.15 -9.82
C GLY A 250 5.47 -0.15 -9.93
N ARG A 251 6.60 -0.07 -10.64
CA ARG A 251 7.50 -1.16 -11.06
C ARG A 251 6.91 -2.10 -12.10
N GLY A 252 6.04 -3.03 -11.71
CA GLY A 252 5.63 -4.10 -12.61
C GLY A 252 4.20 -4.47 -12.34
N GLY A 253 3.43 -4.61 -13.41
CA GLY A 253 1.98 -4.64 -13.31
C GLY A 253 1.41 -3.61 -14.28
N MET A 254 0.13 -3.30 -14.11
CA MET A 254 -0.49 -2.09 -14.65
C MET A 254 -0.77 -1.19 -13.45
N ASP A 255 0.07 -0.19 -13.26
CA ASP A 255 0.08 0.60 -12.04
C ASP A 255 -0.62 1.95 -12.25
N THR A 256 -1.33 2.41 -11.21
CA THR A 256 -2.21 3.57 -11.24
C THR A 256 -1.68 4.68 -10.33
N ALA A 257 -1.45 5.86 -10.90
CA ALA A 257 -1.38 7.10 -10.13
C ALA A 257 -2.80 7.62 -9.89
N ASP A 258 -3.24 7.67 -8.63
CA ASP A 258 -4.62 8.00 -8.26
C ASP A 258 -4.73 9.38 -7.60
N TYR A 259 -5.39 10.30 -8.30
CA TYR A 259 -5.67 11.68 -7.86
C TYR A 259 -7.15 11.92 -7.54
N SER A 260 -7.94 10.87 -7.36
CA SER A 260 -9.39 10.97 -7.10
C SER A 260 -9.74 11.82 -5.87
N THR A 261 -8.81 11.96 -4.93
CA THR A 261 -8.98 12.76 -3.71
C THR A 261 -8.44 14.19 -3.82
N ALA A 262 -7.83 14.57 -4.94
CA ALA A 262 -7.19 15.87 -5.10
C ALA A 262 -8.21 17.03 -4.96
N ALA A 263 -7.77 18.13 -4.36
CA ALA A 263 -8.63 19.26 -4.02
C ALA A 263 -8.94 20.20 -5.21
N ALA A 264 -8.33 19.98 -6.37
CA ALA A 264 -8.54 20.72 -7.62
C ALA A 264 -8.23 19.85 -8.84
N GLY A 265 -8.53 20.37 -10.03
CA GLY A 265 -8.25 19.68 -11.29
C GLY A 265 -6.76 19.55 -11.58
N ILE A 266 -6.37 18.43 -12.18
CA ILE A 266 -4.98 18.01 -12.39
C ILE A 266 -4.53 18.19 -13.85
N HIS A 267 -3.22 18.19 -14.04
CA HIS A 267 -2.59 18.09 -15.36
C HIS A 267 -1.46 17.05 -15.32
N ALA A 268 -1.80 15.83 -15.71
CA ALA A 268 -0.92 14.66 -15.62
C ALA A 268 -0.60 14.07 -17.01
N ARG A 269 0.64 13.62 -17.16
CA ARG A 269 1.27 13.32 -18.45
C ARG A 269 2.16 12.07 -18.33
N LEU A 270 1.73 10.93 -18.88
CA LEU A 270 2.55 9.72 -18.94
C LEU A 270 3.67 9.87 -20.00
N ASP A 271 3.43 10.57 -21.10
CA ASP A 271 4.48 10.88 -22.10
C ASP A 271 5.66 11.71 -21.54
N TYR A 272 5.44 12.40 -20.42
CA TYR A 272 6.47 13.15 -19.68
C TYR A 272 6.84 12.52 -18.34
N MET A 273 6.15 11.45 -17.92
CA MET A 273 6.31 10.83 -16.60
C MET A 273 6.14 11.84 -15.45
N THR A 274 5.12 12.70 -15.52
CA THR A 274 4.95 13.82 -14.57
C THR A 274 3.50 14.29 -14.44
N ALA A 275 3.04 14.54 -13.20
CA ALA A 275 1.94 15.47 -12.93
C ALA A 275 2.50 16.89 -12.80
N PHE A 276 2.24 17.76 -13.77
CA PHE A 276 2.66 19.16 -13.69
C PHE A 276 1.83 19.98 -12.67
N ASN A 277 0.67 19.45 -12.32
CA ASN A 277 -0.21 19.90 -11.26
C ASN A 277 -0.99 18.67 -10.79
N ASP A 278 -0.72 18.22 -9.59
CA ASP A 278 -1.38 17.09 -8.91
C ASP A 278 -2.77 17.43 -8.35
N GLY A 279 -3.17 18.70 -8.37
CA GLY A 279 -4.43 19.20 -7.81
C GLY A 279 -4.36 19.54 -6.31
N ASP A 280 -3.25 19.22 -5.65
CA ASP A 280 -2.99 19.46 -4.22
C ASP A 280 -1.83 20.47 -3.98
N GLY A 281 -1.19 20.93 -5.06
CA GLY A 281 -0.27 22.07 -5.07
C GLY A 281 1.18 21.70 -5.37
N GLY A 282 1.44 20.46 -5.75
CA GLY A 282 2.75 19.91 -6.05
C GLY A 282 2.93 19.43 -7.49
N VAL A 283 4.07 18.78 -7.71
CA VAL A 283 4.51 18.20 -8.98
C VAL A 283 5.03 16.80 -8.73
N ASP A 284 4.30 15.80 -9.20
CA ASP A 284 4.70 14.40 -9.03
C ASP A 284 5.45 13.89 -10.25
N THR A 285 6.27 12.88 -10.02
CA THR A 285 7.00 12.16 -11.04
C THR A 285 6.63 10.69 -11.05
N TYR A 286 6.60 10.11 -12.25
CA TYR A 286 6.21 8.72 -12.47
C TYR A 286 7.39 7.84 -12.86
N VAL A 287 7.36 6.60 -12.38
CA VAL A 287 8.23 5.52 -12.82
C VAL A 287 7.35 4.28 -12.98
N ASP A 288 7.33 3.69 -14.17
CA ASP A 288 6.55 2.49 -14.45
C ASP A 288 5.08 2.64 -13.98
N ILE A 289 4.40 3.69 -14.48
CA ILE A 289 2.97 3.96 -14.27
C ILE A 289 2.31 3.98 -15.64
N GLU A 290 1.21 3.24 -15.79
CA GLU A 290 0.46 3.09 -17.05
C GLU A 290 -0.96 3.62 -16.94
N ALA A 291 -1.43 3.94 -15.72
CA ALA A 291 -2.78 4.40 -15.48
C ALA A 291 -2.83 5.69 -14.66
N ILE A 292 -3.79 6.56 -14.98
CA ILE A 292 -4.09 7.77 -14.21
C ILE A 292 -5.59 7.83 -13.91
N VAL A 293 -5.92 8.03 -12.63
CA VAL A 293 -7.25 8.44 -12.19
C VAL A 293 -7.22 9.93 -11.87
N GLY A 294 -8.09 10.70 -12.52
CA GLY A 294 -8.31 12.12 -12.30
C GLY A 294 -9.11 12.42 -11.02
N SER A 295 -9.27 13.70 -10.75
CA SER A 295 -9.95 14.27 -9.60
C SER A 295 -11.48 14.36 -9.80
N ALA A 296 -12.14 15.15 -8.96
CA ALA A 296 -13.56 15.50 -9.13
C ALA A 296 -13.77 16.83 -9.90
N PHE A 297 -12.73 17.36 -10.54
CA PHE A 297 -12.70 18.65 -11.21
C PHE A 297 -12.22 18.51 -12.66
N ASP A 298 -12.32 19.59 -13.44
CA ASP A 298 -11.85 19.61 -14.83
C ASP A 298 -10.34 19.25 -14.93
N ASP A 299 -10.04 18.04 -15.41
CA ASP A 299 -8.69 17.50 -15.54
C ASP A 299 -8.17 17.51 -16.99
N LEU A 300 -6.84 17.51 -17.12
CA LEU A 300 -6.13 17.23 -18.39
C LEU A 300 -5.20 16.03 -18.19
N LEU A 301 -5.59 14.90 -18.77
CA LEU A 301 -4.81 13.66 -18.73
C LEU A 301 -4.25 13.35 -20.11
N VAL A 302 -2.97 13.02 -20.18
CA VAL A 302 -2.33 12.59 -21.42
C VAL A 302 -1.56 11.31 -21.17
N GLY A 303 -1.84 10.28 -21.96
CA GLY A 303 -1.07 9.06 -22.03
C GLY A 303 0.26 9.26 -22.75
N GLY A 304 0.83 8.17 -23.20
CA GLY A 304 2.18 8.01 -23.69
C GLY A 304 2.23 7.26 -25.01
N ALA A 305 3.14 6.30 -25.07
CA ALA A 305 3.35 5.46 -26.25
C ALA A 305 3.03 3.98 -26.00
N LEU A 306 2.56 3.67 -24.78
CA LEU A 306 2.18 2.34 -24.33
C LEU A 306 0.65 2.24 -24.34
N ASN A 307 0.11 1.12 -23.91
CA ASN A 307 -1.33 1.00 -23.74
C ASN A 307 -1.69 1.60 -22.39
N ASP A 308 -2.24 2.81 -22.40
CA ASP A 308 -2.49 3.59 -21.19
C ASP A 308 -3.96 3.52 -20.76
N HIS A 309 -4.21 3.69 -19.46
CA HIS A 309 -5.56 3.73 -18.91
C HIS A 309 -5.84 5.08 -18.23
N LEU A 310 -6.74 5.87 -18.81
CA LEU A 310 -7.04 7.22 -18.34
C LEU A 310 -8.51 7.30 -17.90
N SER A 311 -8.75 7.76 -16.67
CA SER A 311 -10.10 8.09 -16.19
C SER A 311 -10.16 9.53 -15.69
N GLY A 312 -11.08 10.33 -16.23
CA GLY A 312 -11.27 11.72 -15.82
C GLY A 312 -11.95 11.89 -14.46
N GLY A 313 -12.76 10.92 -14.02
CA GLY A 313 -13.49 11.04 -12.75
C GLY A 313 -14.78 11.87 -12.88
N LEU A 314 -14.92 12.92 -12.07
CA LEU A 314 -16.02 13.89 -12.24
C LEU A 314 -15.41 15.17 -12.79
N GLY A 315 -16.21 15.97 -13.50
CA GLY A 315 -15.72 17.22 -14.03
C GLY A 315 -15.87 17.25 -15.54
N ARG A 316 -15.28 18.25 -16.17
CA ARG A 316 -15.19 18.34 -17.63
C ARG A 316 -13.76 18.13 -18.05
N ASP A 317 -13.46 16.89 -18.36
CA ASP A 317 -12.10 16.41 -18.52
C ASP A 317 -11.70 16.36 -19.99
N THR A 318 -10.39 16.43 -20.21
CA THR A 318 -9.78 16.20 -21.52
C THR A 318 -8.77 15.08 -21.40
N LEU A 319 -9.05 13.96 -22.07
CA LEU A 319 -8.20 12.76 -22.08
C LEU A 319 -7.61 12.58 -23.48
N LEU A 320 -6.29 12.45 -23.55
CA LEU A 320 -5.53 12.23 -24.77
C LEU A 320 -4.69 10.95 -24.62
N GLY A 321 -5.01 9.85 -25.30
CA GLY A 321 -4.29 8.56 -25.16
C GLY A 321 -2.86 8.62 -25.70
N GLY A 322 -2.69 9.10 -26.92
CA GLY A 322 -1.38 9.22 -27.56
C GLY A 322 -1.18 8.15 -28.62
N THR A 323 -0.28 7.21 -28.37
CA THR A 323 -0.13 6.03 -29.23
C THR A 323 -0.14 4.78 -28.37
N GLY A 324 -0.64 3.67 -28.90
CA GLY A 324 -0.90 2.49 -28.10
C GLY A 324 -2.38 2.16 -28.19
N ASN A 325 -2.79 1.04 -27.61
CA ASN A 325 -4.21 0.71 -27.52
C ASN A 325 -4.70 1.16 -26.15
N ASP A 326 -5.25 2.36 -26.10
CA ASP A 326 -5.56 3.06 -24.87
C ASP A 326 -7.00 2.84 -24.44
N VAL A 327 -7.25 2.96 -23.13
CA VAL A 327 -8.59 2.93 -22.55
C VAL A 327 -8.88 4.29 -21.92
N LEU A 328 -9.91 4.96 -22.39
CA LEU A 328 -10.27 6.31 -21.97
C LEU A 328 -11.69 6.32 -21.42
N SER A 329 -11.85 6.69 -20.15
CA SER A 329 -13.14 6.97 -19.53
C SER A 329 -13.22 8.44 -19.12
N GLY A 330 -14.17 9.19 -19.68
CA GLY A 330 -14.44 10.55 -19.21
C GLY A 330 -15.06 10.58 -17.80
N GLY A 331 -15.54 9.44 -17.32
CA GLY A 331 -16.28 9.36 -16.07
C GLY A 331 -17.70 9.93 -16.16
N GLN A 332 -18.34 10.11 -15.00
CA GLN A 332 -19.76 10.41 -14.91
C GLN A 332 -20.04 11.92 -14.93
N GLY A 333 -21.20 12.30 -15.45
CA GLY A 333 -21.75 13.65 -15.26
C GLY A 333 -21.56 14.59 -16.45
N VAL A 334 -20.62 15.52 -16.36
CA VAL A 334 -20.43 16.56 -17.40
C VAL A 334 -19.75 15.93 -18.62
N ALA A 335 -20.06 16.44 -19.81
CA ALA A 335 -19.52 15.90 -21.06
C ALA A 335 -18.03 16.24 -21.21
N ASN A 336 -17.23 15.21 -21.47
CA ASN A 336 -15.78 15.25 -21.60
C ASN A 336 -15.32 15.34 -23.06
N THR A 337 -14.02 15.51 -23.27
CA THR A 337 -13.38 15.35 -24.58
C THR A 337 -12.36 14.22 -24.53
N LEU A 338 -12.56 13.20 -25.36
CA LEU A 338 -11.72 12.00 -25.40
C LEU A 338 -11.09 11.86 -26.78
N GLN A 339 -9.79 11.61 -26.83
CA GLN A 339 -9.05 11.30 -28.06
C GLN A 339 -7.99 10.24 -27.74
N GLY A 340 -8.18 9.02 -28.20
CA GLY A 340 -7.27 7.90 -28.03
C GLY A 340 -6.00 8.11 -28.84
N GLY A 341 -6.13 8.36 -30.14
CA GLY A 341 -4.97 8.62 -31.00
C GLY A 341 -4.59 7.34 -31.74
N VAL A 342 -3.29 7.11 -31.95
CA VAL A 342 -2.87 6.00 -32.83
C VAL A 342 -2.86 4.67 -32.08
N GLY A 343 -3.69 3.73 -32.53
CA GLY A 343 -3.80 2.37 -32.03
C GLY A 343 -5.26 1.98 -31.98
N ASP A 344 -5.56 0.75 -31.56
CA ASP A 344 -6.95 0.31 -31.45
C ASP A 344 -7.47 0.65 -30.05
N ASP A 345 -8.11 1.80 -29.92
CA ASP A 345 -8.50 2.41 -28.65
C ASP A 345 -9.90 2.01 -28.19
N ARG A 346 -10.14 2.12 -26.88
CA ARG A 346 -11.46 1.93 -26.26
C ARG A 346 -11.91 3.17 -25.51
N TYR A 347 -13.05 3.70 -25.90
CA TYR A 347 -13.74 4.80 -25.21
C TYR A 347 -14.88 4.28 -24.36
N ILE A 348 -14.85 4.52 -23.06
CA ILE A 348 -15.93 4.21 -22.15
C ILE A 348 -16.81 5.44 -21.99
N LEU A 349 -18.06 5.32 -22.46
CA LEU A 349 -19.02 6.41 -22.57
C LEU A 349 -20.12 6.30 -21.50
N ASP A 350 -19.85 6.93 -20.38
CA ASP A 350 -20.73 7.04 -19.22
C ASP A 350 -21.62 8.30 -19.23
N ALA A 351 -21.15 9.36 -19.91
CA ALA A 351 -21.87 10.59 -20.13
C ALA A 351 -21.96 10.90 -21.64
N ASN A 352 -22.50 12.05 -22.02
CA ASN A 352 -22.57 12.43 -23.44
C ASN A 352 -21.25 13.10 -23.90
N ASP A 353 -20.16 12.35 -23.82
CA ASP A 353 -18.80 12.82 -24.14
C ASP A 353 -18.61 13.06 -25.64
N THR A 354 -17.62 13.89 -25.96
CA THR A 354 -17.17 14.15 -27.32
C THR A 354 -15.95 13.30 -27.61
N ILE A 355 -16.10 12.31 -28.49
CA ILE A 355 -14.99 11.51 -28.99
C ILE A 355 -14.43 12.16 -30.26
N VAL A 356 -13.10 12.32 -30.31
CA VAL A 356 -12.37 12.83 -31.46
C VAL A 356 -11.51 11.71 -32.01
N GLU A 357 -11.79 11.33 -33.26
CA GLU A 357 -11.02 10.34 -33.99
C GLU A 357 -10.55 10.88 -35.34
N LEU A 358 -9.25 10.72 -35.65
CA LEU A 358 -8.71 11.09 -36.95
C LEU A 358 -8.60 9.90 -37.88
N ALA A 359 -8.50 10.18 -39.17
CA ALA A 359 -8.47 9.14 -40.18
C ALA A 359 -7.15 8.35 -40.14
N GLY A 360 -7.25 7.04 -39.97
CA GLY A 360 -6.12 6.12 -40.03
C GLY A 360 -5.33 6.03 -38.73
N GLU A 361 -5.97 6.31 -37.60
CA GLU A 361 -5.39 6.20 -36.27
C GLU A 361 -5.56 4.78 -35.68
N GLY A 362 -6.64 4.06 -35.97
CA GLY A 362 -6.73 2.64 -35.64
C GLY A 362 -8.07 2.01 -36.02
N PHE A 363 -8.43 0.94 -35.31
CA PHE A 363 -9.76 0.33 -35.28
C PHE A 363 -10.38 0.47 -33.89
N ASP A 364 -11.19 1.51 -33.73
CA ASP A 364 -11.54 1.99 -32.39
C ASP A 364 -12.92 1.54 -31.95
N THR A 365 -13.08 1.38 -30.64
CA THR A 365 -14.29 0.86 -30.01
C THR A 365 -14.88 1.83 -29.01
N VAL A 366 -16.18 2.12 -29.14
CA VAL A 366 -16.93 2.82 -28.10
C VAL A 366 -17.74 1.84 -27.28
N GLU A 367 -17.41 1.69 -26.00
CA GLU A 367 -18.24 1.06 -24.99
C GLU A 367 -19.28 2.07 -24.49
N VAL A 368 -20.56 1.76 -24.68
CA VAL A 368 -21.66 2.71 -24.42
C VAL A 368 -22.48 2.25 -23.22
N HIS A 369 -22.58 3.11 -22.20
CA HIS A 369 -23.43 2.89 -21.02
C HIS A 369 -24.73 3.70 -21.06
N ILE A 370 -24.80 4.71 -21.94
CA ILE A 370 -25.98 5.56 -22.12
C ILE A 370 -26.97 4.96 -23.14
N GLY A 371 -28.28 5.15 -22.93
CA GLY A 371 -29.33 4.51 -23.76
C GLY A 371 -29.42 4.98 -25.21
N ALA A 372 -28.60 5.94 -25.64
CA ALA A 372 -28.53 6.36 -27.04
C ALA A 372 -27.17 6.97 -27.37
N TYR A 373 -26.59 6.60 -28.51
CA TYR A 373 -25.33 7.16 -28.98
C TYR A 373 -25.24 7.20 -30.51
N VAL A 374 -24.53 8.21 -31.02
CA VAL A 374 -24.24 8.38 -32.46
C VAL A 374 -22.73 8.46 -32.63
N MET A 375 -22.14 7.53 -33.38
CA MET A 375 -20.69 7.47 -33.58
C MET A 375 -20.17 8.74 -34.25
N ALA A 376 -19.09 9.29 -33.71
CA ALA A 376 -18.25 10.25 -34.41
C ALA A 376 -17.66 9.64 -35.70
N ALA A 377 -17.11 10.48 -36.58
CA ALA A 377 -16.45 10.00 -37.79
C ALA A 377 -15.21 9.16 -37.42
N ASN A 378 -14.85 8.21 -38.30
CA ASN A 378 -13.69 7.33 -38.17
C ASN A 378 -13.71 6.32 -37.01
N LEU A 379 -14.79 6.24 -36.22
CA LEU A 379 -14.99 5.11 -35.31
C LEU A 379 -15.54 3.90 -36.08
N GLU A 380 -15.07 2.70 -35.77
CA GLU A 380 -15.51 1.47 -36.44
C GLU A 380 -16.47 0.64 -35.58
N ASN A 381 -16.21 0.53 -34.27
CA ASN A 381 -16.97 -0.35 -33.38
C ASN A 381 -17.78 0.41 -32.33
N MET A 382 -18.98 -0.09 -32.04
CA MET A 382 -19.81 0.35 -30.92
C MET A 382 -20.34 -0.88 -30.19
N GLU A 383 -20.15 -0.91 -28.87
CA GLU A 383 -20.62 -1.97 -27.99
C GLU A 383 -21.48 -1.37 -26.88
N TYR A 384 -22.77 -1.69 -26.86
CA TYR A 384 -23.64 -1.30 -25.75
C TYR A 384 -23.66 -2.39 -24.67
N VAL A 385 -23.29 -2.01 -23.45
CA VAL A 385 -23.29 -2.90 -22.28
C VAL A 385 -24.29 -2.45 -21.19
N GLY A 386 -25.01 -1.36 -21.45
CA GLY A 386 -26.04 -0.85 -20.53
C GLY A 386 -27.25 -1.79 -20.37
N GLN A 387 -28.07 -1.52 -19.34
CA GLN A 387 -29.21 -2.36 -18.96
C GLN A 387 -30.57 -1.83 -19.44
N THR A 388 -30.58 -0.79 -20.27
CA THR A 388 -31.80 -0.18 -20.84
C THR A 388 -31.93 -0.48 -22.33
N THR A 389 -33.07 -0.16 -22.93
CA THR A 389 -33.20 -0.20 -24.41
C THR A 389 -32.22 0.78 -25.04
N PHE A 390 -31.55 0.37 -26.11
CA PHE A 390 -30.51 1.12 -26.77
C PHE A 390 -30.95 1.70 -28.11
N ASN A 391 -30.49 2.92 -28.41
CA ASN A 391 -30.58 3.51 -29.74
C ASN A 391 -29.19 3.86 -30.27
N GLY A 392 -28.61 2.93 -31.02
CA GLY A 392 -27.26 3.04 -31.60
C GLY A 392 -27.30 3.50 -33.05
N THR A 393 -26.55 4.55 -33.38
CA THR A 393 -26.38 5.01 -34.76
C THR A 393 -24.90 5.07 -35.13
N GLY A 394 -24.50 4.38 -36.20
CA GLY A 394 -23.16 4.44 -36.77
C GLY A 394 -22.91 5.72 -37.59
N ASN A 395 -21.75 5.76 -38.24
CA ASN A 395 -21.28 6.89 -39.03
C ASN A 395 -21.40 6.61 -40.54
N ALA A 396 -20.51 7.16 -41.37
CA ALA A 396 -20.55 6.96 -42.83
C ALA A 396 -19.64 5.81 -43.32
N GLY A 397 -18.81 5.27 -42.43
CA GLY A 397 -17.90 4.15 -42.66
C GLY A 397 -18.61 2.80 -42.49
N ASN A 398 -17.83 1.73 -42.43
CA ASN A 398 -18.37 0.39 -42.17
C ASN A 398 -18.36 0.16 -40.66
N ASN A 399 -19.52 0.06 -40.02
CA ASN A 399 -19.58 -0.05 -38.57
C ASN A 399 -19.95 -1.46 -38.10
N ASN A 400 -19.37 -1.88 -36.97
CA ASN A 400 -19.86 -3.02 -36.20
C ASN A 400 -20.56 -2.48 -34.94
N ILE A 401 -21.87 -2.74 -34.81
CA ILE A 401 -22.68 -2.21 -33.70
C ILE A 401 -23.35 -3.36 -32.96
N TYR A 402 -23.09 -3.47 -31.67
CA TYR A 402 -23.65 -4.47 -30.77
C TYR A 402 -24.66 -3.83 -29.81
N GLY A 403 -25.91 -4.29 -29.89
CA GLY A 403 -26.97 -4.02 -28.93
C GLY A 403 -26.85 -4.85 -27.65
N GLY A 404 -27.76 -4.57 -26.72
CA GLY A 404 -27.90 -5.20 -25.43
C GLY A 404 -28.89 -6.36 -25.42
N ASP A 405 -29.50 -6.56 -24.25
CA ASP A 405 -30.42 -7.68 -23.96
C ASP A 405 -31.91 -7.28 -24.08
N LEU A 406 -32.20 -6.03 -24.41
CA LEU A 406 -33.54 -5.46 -24.51
C LEU A 406 -33.83 -5.02 -25.94
N ASN A 407 -35.08 -4.62 -26.20
CA ASN A 407 -35.51 -4.22 -27.54
C ASN A 407 -34.78 -2.96 -28.02
N ASP A 408 -33.84 -3.14 -28.91
CA ASP A 408 -32.93 -2.11 -29.38
C ASP A 408 -33.29 -1.57 -30.76
N VAL A 409 -32.83 -0.35 -31.05
CA VAL A 409 -32.99 0.31 -32.34
C VAL A 409 -31.61 0.66 -32.89
N LEU A 410 -31.20 -0.03 -33.95
CA LEU A 410 -29.87 0.13 -34.54
C LEU A 410 -29.94 0.74 -35.94
N ARG A 411 -29.01 1.65 -36.23
CA ARG A 411 -28.79 2.27 -37.54
C ARG A 411 -27.31 2.16 -37.89
N GLY A 412 -26.99 1.55 -39.02
CA GLY A 412 -25.59 1.49 -39.50
C GLY A 412 -25.10 2.86 -39.99
N GLY A 413 -25.94 3.61 -40.69
CA GLY A 413 -25.54 4.85 -41.31
C GLY A 413 -25.08 4.58 -42.75
N GLY A 414 -23.93 5.12 -43.15
CA GLY A 414 -23.29 4.82 -44.43
C GLY A 414 -22.62 3.43 -44.43
N GLY A 415 -21.92 3.09 -45.51
CA GLY A 415 -21.03 1.92 -45.55
C GLY A 415 -21.71 0.54 -45.49
N ASP A 416 -20.88 -0.49 -45.35
CA ASP A 416 -21.27 -1.89 -45.26
C ASP A 416 -21.14 -2.36 -43.80
N ASP A 417 -22.24 -2.28 -43.06
CA ASP A 417 -22.24 -2.48 -41.60
C ASP A 417 -22.51 -3.92 -41.15
N HIS A 418 -22.15 -4.23 -39.90
CA HIS A 418 -22.62 -5.39 -39.15
C HIS A 418 -23.39 -4.94 -37.90
N LEU A 419 -24.68 -5.28 -37.82
CA LEU A 419 -25.54 -4.89 -36.71
C LEU A 419 -26.04 -6.13 -35.97
N TYR A 420 -25.77 -6.17 -34.67
CA TYR A 420 -26.12 -7.28 -33.78
C TYR A 420 -27.15 -6.76 -32.76
N GLY A 421 -28.42 -7.18 -32.87
CA GLY A 421 -29.46 -6.71 -31.94
C GLY A 421 -29.31 -7.24 -30.52
N GLY A 422 -28.83 -8.49 -30.39
CA GLY A 422 -28.66 -9.14 -29.09
C GLY A 422 -29.87 -9.97 -28.72
N ARG A 423 -30.38 -9.83 -27.49
CA ARG A 423 -31.66 -10.42 -27.08
C ARG A 423 -32.72 -9.33 -27.13
N GLY A 424 -33.97 -9.74 -27.36
CA GLY A 424 -35.09 -8.80 -27.39
C GLY A 424 -35.85 -8.94 -28.70
N ASP A 425 -36.79 -8.01 -28.91
CA ASP A 425 -37.39 -7.76 -30.23
C ASP A 425 -36.72 -6.53 -30.83
N ASP A 426 -35.69 -6.75 -31.63
CA ASP A 426 -34.80 -5.69 -32.07
C ASP A 426 -35.16 -5.14 -33.45
N THR A 427 -34.83 -3.86 -33.67
CA THR A 427 -35.17 -3.14 -34.89
C THR A 427 -33.94 -2.55 -35.55
N VAL A 428 -33.70 -2.91 -36.82
CA VAL A 428 -32.80 -2.13 -37.69
C VAL A 428 -33.60 -1.08 -38.46
N VAL A 429 -33.07 0.15 -38.54
CA VAL A 429 -33.69 1.25 -39.26
C VAL A 429 -32.86 1.65 -40.48
N LEU A 430 -33.53 1.69 -41.64
CA LEU A 430 -32.92 2.01 -42.94
C LEU A 430 -33.56 3.28 -43.50
N ARG A 431 -32.76 4.18 -44.08
CA ARG A 431 -33.17 5.53 -44.49
C ARG A 431 -34.10 5.54 -45.71
N GLY A 432 -34.18 4.43 -46.44
CA GLY A 432 -34.88 4.31 -47.71
C GLY A 432 -36.31 3.79 -47.65
N ALA A 433 -36.91 3.61 -48.83
CA ALA A 433 -38.19 2.92 -48.97
C ALA A 433 -37.96 1.41 -49.17
N ALA A 434 -38.93 0.57 -48.82
CA ALA A 434 -38.76 -0.89 -48.89
C ALA A 434 -38.34 -1.42 -50.27
N GLY A 435 -38.76 -0.73 -51.35
CA GLY A 435 -38.43 -1.10 -52.73
C GLY A 435 -36.97 -0.89 -53.14
N ASP A 436 -36.18 -0.18 -52.33
CA ASP A 436 -34.77 0.09 -52.61
C ASP A 436 -33.84 -1.04 -52.15
N TYR A 437 -34.34 -1.98 -51.34
CA TYR A 437 -33.53 -2.98 -50.65
C TYR A 437 -33.76 -4.39 -51.14
N THR A 438 -32.66 -5.15 -51.25
CA THR A 438 -32.69 -6.59 -51.40
C THR A 438 -32.29 -7.26 -50.09
N ILE A 439 -33.14 -8.12 -49.53
CA ILE A 439 -32.90 -8.79 -48.25
C ILE A 439 -32.78 -10.30 -48.48
N THR A 440 -31.63 -10.87 -48.15
CA THR A 440 -31.28 -12.28 -48.36
C THR A 440 -30.82 -12.90 -47.04
N GLY A 441 -31.45 -13.97 -46.59
CA GLY A 441 -31.04 -14.72 -45.39
C GLY A 441 -30.09 -15.87 -45.74
N ASP A 442 -29.12 -16.15 -44.88
CA ASP A 442 -28.16 -17.26 -45.01
C ASP A 442 -28.32 -18.36 -43.94
N GLY A 443 -29.24 -18.18 -43.01
CA GLY A 443 -29.57 -19.12 -41.93
C GLY A 443 -29.02 -18.69 -40.57
N VAL A 444 -28.04 -17.79 -40.52
CA VAL A 444 -27.51 -17.20 -39.26
C VAL A 444 -27.92 -15.74 -39.16
N GLY A 445 -27.96 -15.03 -40.28
CA GLY A 445 -28.34 -13.63 -40.37
C GLY A 445 -29.07 -13.29 -41.67
N TYR A 446 -29.19 -11.98 -41.90
CA TYR A 446 -29.71 -11.39 -43.12
C TYR A 446 -28.74 -10.37 -43.69
N ARG A 447 -28.42 -10.48 -44.98
CA ARG A 447 -27.76 -9.41 -45.74
C ARG A 447 -28.82 -8.53 -46.39
N ILE A 448 -28.77 -7.25 -46.10
CA ILE A 448 -29.64 -6.19 -46.62
C ILE A 448 -28.78 -5.30 -47.52
N VAL A 449 -29.07 -5.31 -48.82
CA VAL A 449 -28.31 -4.55 -49.81
C VAL A 449 -29.15 -3.40 -50.32
N ASP A 450 -28.67 -2.17 -50.12
CA ASP A 450 -29.22 -0.95 -50.65
C ASP A 450 -28.81 -0.74 -52.12
N ALA A 451 -29.77 -0.53 -53.01
CA ALA A 451 -29.52 -0.21 -54.41
C ALA A 451 -29.06 1.25 -54.63
N VAL A 452 -29.18 2.12 -53.62
CA VAL A 452 -28.84 3.55 -53.69
C VAL A 452 -27.46 3.81 -53.08
N PRO A 453 -26.45 4.20 -53.88
CA PRO A 453 -25.08 4.42 -53.37
C PRO A 453 -25.00 5.54 -52.32
N GLY A 454 -24.15 5.35 -51.30
CA GLY A 454 -23.88 6.35 -50.26
C GLY A 454 -24.99 6.52 -49.22
N ARG A 455 -26.06 5.72 -49.30
CA ARG A 455 -27.04 5.54 -48.24
C ARG A 455 -26.63 4.33 -47.39
N ASP A 456 -27.41 3.27 -47.24
CA ASP A 456 -27.20 2.28 -46.16
C ASP A 456 -26.32 1.07 -46.58
N GLY A 457 -25.71 1.13 -47.76
CA GLY A 457 -24.78 0.11 -48.29
C GLY A 457 -25.26 -1.35 -48.16
N SER A 458 -24.35 -2.25 -47.79
CA SER A 458 -24.58 -3.70 -47.69
C SER A 458 -24.53 -4.17 -46.22
N THR A 459 -25.50 -3.73 -45.42
CA THR A 459 -25.64 -4.11 -44.01
C THR A 459 -25.91 -5.61 -43.84
N TYR A 460 -25.19 -6.25 -42.92
CA TYR A 460 -25.50 -7.59 -42.42
C TYR A 460 -26.03 -7.51 -41.00
N VAL A 461 -27.14 -8.19 -40.75
CA VAL A 461 -27.82 -8.14 -39.45
C VAL A 461 -28.00 -9.53 -38.85
N THR A 462 -27.86 -9.63 -37.54
CA THR A 462 -28.12 -10.84 -36.74
C THR A 462 -28.82 -10.47 -35.45
N GLY A 463 -29.76 -11.32 -35.00
CA GLY A 463 -30.58 -11.01 -33.81
C GLY A 463 -31.43 -9.76 -34.01
N ILE A 464 -31.95 -9.53 -35.21
CA ILE A 464 -32.85 -8.42 -35.55
C ILE A 464 -34.18 -8.98 -36.06
N GLU A 465 -35.29 -8.64 -35.40
CA GLU A 465 -36.64 -9.14 -35.73
C GLU A 465 -37.36 -8.21 -36.70
N THR A 466 -37.08 -6.90 -36.64
CA THR A 466 -37.80 -5.88 -37.42
C THR A 466 -36.86 -5.03 -38.26
N VAL A 467 -37.20 -4.87 -39.54
CA VAL A 467 -36.61 -3.84 -40.42
C VAL A 467 -37.63 -2.71 -40.57
N LEU A 468 -37.25 -1.48 -40.22
CA LEU A 468 -38.03 -0.27 -40.44
C LEU A 468 -37.45 0.53 -41.63
N PHE A 469 -38.30 0.87 -42.59
CA PHE A 469 -37.96 1.71 -43.74
C PHE A 469 -38.46 3.13 -43.49
N GLU A 470 -37.56 4.08 -43.20
CA GLU A 470 -37.96 5.42 -42.76
C GLU A 470 -38.67 6.25 -43.82
N ALA A 471 -38.34 6.05 -45.10
CA ALA A 471 -38.88 6.89 -46.15
C ALA A 471 -40.41 6.73 -46.33
N ASP A 472 -40.96 5.57 -45.96
CA ASP A 472 -42.39 5.27 -46.06
C ASP A 472 -43.02 4.77 -44.75
N GLY A 473 -42.22 4.54 -43.70
CA GLY A 473 -42.65 4.05 -42.39
C GLY A 473 -43.10 2.59 -42.40
N THR A 474 -42.85 1.85 -43.48
CA THR A 474 -43.22 0.44 -43.56
C THR A 474 -42.23 -0.42 -42.79
N THR A 475 -42.70 -1.56 -42.27
CA THR A 475 -41.85 -2.53 -41.57
C THR A 475 -41.86 -3.88 -42.27
N ARG A 476 -40.79 -4.64 -42.07
CA ARG A 476 -40.68 -6.03 -42.49
C ARG A 476 -40.14 -6.87 -41.33
N THR A 477 -40.86 -7.93 -40.99
CA THR A 477 -40.41 -8.91 -40.01
C THR A 477 -39.40 -9.87 -40.64
N LEU A 478 -38.30 -10.11 -39.94
CA LEU A 478 -37.31 -11.14 -40.24
C LEU A 478 -37.59 -12.38 -39.39
N SER A 479 -37.14 -13.55 -39.83
CA SER A 479 -37.36 -14.79 -39.09
C SER A 479 -36.14 -15.70 -39.18
N TYR A 480 -35.68 -16.23 -38.05
CA TYR A 480 -34.51 -17.09 -37.99
C TYR A 480 -34.92 -18.56 -37.88
N THR A 481 -34.21 -19.46 -38.57
CA THR A 481 -34.55 -20.90 -38.60
C THR A 481 -33.28 -21.77 -38.59
N PRO A 482 -32.96 -22.51 -37.50
CA PRO A 482 -33.51 -22.38 -36.13
C PRO A 482 -33.10 -21.03 -35.49
N PRO A 483 -33.69 -20.61 -34.36
CA PRO A 483 -33.20 -19.41 -33.66
C PRO A 483 -31.69 -19.59 -33.39
N PRO A 484 -30.83 -18.59 -33.68
CA PRO A 484 -29.43 -18.69 -33.35
C PRO A 484 -29.33 -18.97 -31.85
N ALA A 485 -28.70 -20.10 -31.49
CA ALA A 485 -28.11 -20.20 -30.16
C ALA A 485 -27.00 -19.14 -30.13
N PRO A 486 -26.90 -18.31 -29.07
CA PRO A 486 -25.95 -17.22 -29.02
C PRO A 486 -24.54 -17.80 -29.26
N SER A 487 -23.93 -17.42 -30.38
CA SER A 487 -22.51 -17.67 -30.63
C SER A 487 -21.73 -16.98 -29.53
N GLU A 488 -20.81 -17.74 -28.92
CA GLU A 488 -19.91 -17.40 -27.82
C GLU A 488 -20.10 -16.01 -27.23
N LEU A 489 -20.55 -16.01 -25.98
CA LEU A 489 -20.31 -14.92 -25.04
C LEU A 489 -18.93 -14.31 -25.36
N ILE A 490 -18.91 -13.07 -25.86
CA ILE A 490 -18.05 -12.11 -25.16
C ILE A 490 -18.48 -12.32 -23.72
N ASP A 491 -17.57 -12.82 -22.90
CA ASP A 491 -17.87 -13.06 -21.50
C ASP A 491 -18.18 -11.70 -20.87
N LYS A 492 -19.45 -11.29 -20.97
CA LYS A 492 -19.98 -10.07 -20.36
C LYS A 492 -20.01 -10.21 -18.82
N ALA A 493 -19.59 -11.36 -18.28
CA ALA A 493 -19.34 -11.57 -16.85
C ALA A 493 -17.84 -11.48 -16.50
N ASP A 494 -16.91 -11.58 -17.46
CA ASP A 494 -15.49 -11.16 -17.28
C ASP A 494 -15.34 -9.63 -17.38
N TYR A 495 -16.28 -8.93 -18.04
CA TYR A 495 -16.47 -7.47 -17.87
C TYR A 495 -17.21 -7.11 -16.56
N GLY A 496 -17.38 -8.08 -15.65
CA GLY A 496 -17.84 -7.87 -14.28
C GLY A 496 -16.76 -7.25 -13.38
N ASP A 497 -15.49 -7.40 -13.77
CA ASP A 497 -14.52 -6.32 -13.63
C ASP A 497 -14.73 -5.46 -14.86
N ALA A 498 -15.66 -4.50 -14.79
CA ALA A 498 -15.49 -3.39 -15.71
C ALA A 498 -14.04 -2.94 -15.53
N GLN A 499 -13.38 -2.50 -16.59
CA GLN A 499 -12.24 -1.61 -16.43
C GLN A 499 -12.72 -0.26 -15.84
N VAL A 500 -13.56 -0.32 -14.79
CA VAL A 500 -13.45 0.59 -13.67
C VAL A 500 -12.01 0.40 -13.23
N LEU A 501 -11.16 1.38 -13.54
CA LEU A 501 -10.12 1.76 -12.56
C LEU A 501 -10.79 1.70 -11.19
N PRO A 502 -10.21 1.05 -10.18
CA PRO A 502 -10.84 0.85 -8.89
C PRO A 502 -11.45 2.16 -8.38
N GLY A 503 -12.74 2.34 -8.71
CA GLY A 503 -13.56 3.40 -8.19
C GLY A 503 -13.82 2.92 -6.79
N VAL A 504 -13.12 3.54 -5.85
CA VAL A 504 -13.19 3.30 -4.42
C VAL A 504 -14.60 2.85 -4.07
N ILE A 505 -14.75 1.54 -3.86
CA ILE A 505 -15.89 0.99 -3.16
C ILE A 505 -15.82 1.67 -1.80
N ASP A 506 -16.70 2.64 -1.60
CA ASP A 506 -17.18 3.17 -0.33
C ASP A 506 -16.27 2.72 0.81
N ASP A 507 -15.23 3.52 1.06
CA ASP A 507 -14.45 3.41 2.28
C ASP A 507 -15.48 3.37 3.41
N ALA A 508 -15.74 2.16 3.89
CA ALA A 508 -16.23 1.93 5.21
C ALA A 508 -15.16 2.54 6.10
N PHE A 509 -15.33 3.83 6.32
CA PHE A 509 -14.66 4.71 7.25
C PHE A 509 -14.40 3.91 8.52
N LEU A 510 -13.23 3.28 8.57
CA LEU A 510 -12.61 2.91 9.82
C LEU A 510 -12.00 4.22 10.30
N ASP A 511 -12.85 5.03 10.92
CA ASP A 511 -12.45 6.16 11.76
C ASP A 511 -11.47 5.62 12.80
N LEU A 512 -10.19 5.71 12.45
CA LEU A 512 -9.07 5.58 13.36
C LEU A 512 -8.35 6.92 13.41
N GLY A 513 -8.95 7.84 14.16
CA GLY A 513 -8.21 8.73 15.03
C GLY A 513 -7.61 9.98 14.37
N GLY A 514 -8.39 11.06 14.34
CA GLY A 514 -7.88 12.38 13.96
C GLY A 514 -8.86 13.53 14.20
N VAL A 515 -9.10 13.87 15.46
CA VAL A 515 -9.62 15.16 16.01
C VAL A 515 -10.94 15.75 15.46
N ASP A 516 -12.07 15.41 16.13
CA ASP A 516 -13.23 16.31 16.25
C ASP A 516 -13.30 16.88 17.68
N PHE A 517 -13.02 18.17 17.84
CA PHE A 517 -13.28 18.92 19.07
C PHE A 517 -14.74 19.40 19.09
N GLY A 518 -15.65 18.64 19.71
CA GLY A 518 -17.04 19.06 19.94
C GLY A 518 -17.83 18.10 20.86
N PRO A 519 -18.74 18.59 21.73
CA PRO A 519 -18.82 18.17 23.12
C PRO A 519 -19.62 16.88 23.32
N GLN A 520 -18.95 15.81 23.76
CA GLN A 520 -19.63 14.61 24.26
C GLN A 520 -19.85 14.72 25.77
N THR A 521 -21.12 14.88 26.14
CA THR A 521 -21.61 14.70 27.51
C THR A 521 -21.38 13.24 27.93
N LEU A 522 -20.51 13.04 28.93
CA LEU A 522 -20.31 11.74 29.57
C LEU A 522 -21.59 11.27 30.28
N PRO A 523 -21.95 9.97 30.23
CA PRO A 523 -23.02 9.41 31.05
C PRO A 523 -22.60 9.35 32.54
N PRO A 524 -23.56 9.43 33.49
CA PRO A 524 -23.25 9.61 34.90
C PRO A 524 -22.72 8.32 35.52
N VAL A 525 -21.53 8.37 36.08
CA VAL A 525 -21.02 7.34 37.02
C VAL A 525 -21.33 7.82 38.43
N PHE A 526 -22.01 6.97 39.20
CA PHE A 526 -22.45 7.26 40.55
C PHE A 526 -21.28 7.37 41.54
N ASP A 527 -21.39 8.39 42.37
CA ASP A 527 -20.51 8.76 43.47
C ASP A 527 -20.83 7.91 44.71
N ASP A 528 -19.85 7.16 45.24
CA ASP A 528 -19.76 6.76 46.66
C ASP A 528 -18.47 5.95 46.89
N PHE A 529 -17.44 6.56 47.49
CA PHE A 529 -17.09 6.31 48.90
C PHE A 529 -15.84 7.11 49.31
N LEU A 530 -15.95 7.75 50.47
CA LEU A 530 -14.98 8.63 51.09
C LEU A 530 -14.32 7.86 52.25
N VAL A 531 -12.98 7.74 52.28
CA VAL A 531 -12.21 7.49 53.51
C VAL A 531 -10.92 8.30 53.49
N LEU A 532 -10.59 8.83 54.67
CA LEU A 532 -9.65 9.90 55.00
C LEU A 532 -8.18 9.45 55.15
N ASP A 533 -7.27 10.39 54.83
CA ASP A 533 -6.10 10.85 55.62
C ASP A 533 -5.05 9.84 56.12
N ASP A 534 -3.81 9.96 55.64
CA ASP A 534 -2.69 10.48 56.46
C ASP A 534 -1.49 10.94 55.60
N GLY A 535 -0.91 12.08 55.97
CA GLY A 535 0.22 12.69 55.28
C GLY A 535 1.60 12.16 55.69
N LEU A 536 2.59 12.66 54.94
CA LEU A 536 4.05 12.61 55.11
C LEU A 536 4.80 11.46 54.42
N SER A 537 5.38 11.77 53.26
CA SER A 537 6.85 11.80 53.08
C SER A 537 7.21 12.29 51.68
N ASP A 538 7.76 13.49 51.55
CA ASP A 538 8.56 13.86 50.39
C ASP A 538 9.88 13.06 50.42
N PRO A 539 10.32 12.47 49.31
CA PRO A 539 11.73 12.27 49.04
C PRO A 539 12.21 13.34 48.05
N VAL A 540 13.24 14.04 48.47
CA VAL A 540 14.10 14.91 47.66
C VAL A 540 14.75 14.08 46.55
N TRP A 541 14.47 14.43 45.28
CA TRP A 541 15.21 13.89 44.14
C TRP A 541 16.63 14.47 44.10
N ILE A 542 17.63 13.59 44.23
CA ILE A 542 18.99 13.87 43.79
C ILE A 542 19.04 13.52 42.31
N ALA A 543 19.08 14.54 41.47
CA ALA A 543 19.39 14.41 40.06
C ALA A 543 20.79 13.79 39.89
N ALA A 544 20.84 12.56 39.39
CA ALA A 544 22.01 12.04 38.70
C ALA A 544 21.69 12.10 37.20
N ALA A 545 22.08 13.20 36.58
CA ALA A 545 22.13 13.33 35.13
C ALA A 545 23.12 12.29 34.59
N HIS A 546 22.62 11.33 33.83
CA HIS A 546 23.37 10.57 32.85
C HIS A 546 22.66 10.73 31.50
N ASN A 547 23.46 10.98 30.48
CA ASN A 547 23.15 11.46 29.13
C ASN A 547 22.01 10.74 28.38
N ALA A 548 20.74 10.91 28.78
CA ALA A 548 19.66 10.78 27.81
C ALA A 548 19.78 11.96 26.83
N ALA A 549 19.70 11.67 25.54
CA ALA A 549 19.57 12.73 24.53
C ALA A 549 18.33 13.59 24.89
N PRO A 550 18.39 14.93 24.77
CA PRO A 550 17.26 15.82 25.09
C PRO A 550 15.93 15.42 24.43
N GLU A 551 16.01 14.74 23.29
CA GLU A 551 14.87 14.26 22.51
C GLU A 551 14.17 13.04 23.12
N ILE A 552 14.89 12.09 23.73
CA ILE A 552 14.31 10.95 24.47
C ILE A 552 13.55 11.46 25.71
N GLN A 553 14.08 12.49 26.36
CA GLN A 553 13.39 13.15 27.47
C GLN A 553 12.08 13.80 27.00
N HIS A 554 12.05 14.39 25.79
CA HIS A 554 10.83 14.98 25.24
C HIS A 554 9.75 13.93 24.94
N ILE A 555 10.13 12.74 24.46
CA ILE A 555 9.21 11.61 24.26
C ILE A 555 8.74 11.06 25.61
N LEU A 556 9.65 10.87 26.58
CA LEU A 556 9.30 10.46 27.95
C LEU A 556 8.40 11.47 28.66
N ASP A 557 8.56 12.77 28.41
CA ASP A 557 7.71 13.84 28.95
C ASP A 557 6.29 13.79 28.35
N ILE A 558 6.12 13.27 27.13
CA ILE A 558 4.80 12.98 26.53
C ILE A 558 4.11 11.81 27.26
N PHE A 559 4.89 10.80 27.69
CA PHE A 559 4.37 9.63 28.41
C PHE A 559 4.11 9.87 29.91
N HIS A 560 5.01 10.60 30.59
CA HIS A 560 5.00 10.75 32.05
C HIS A 560 4.55 12.14 32.54
N GLY A 561 4.48 13.10 31.63
CA GLY A 561 4.27 14.49 31.96
C GLY A 561 5.56 15.26 32.21
N ASP A 562 5.50 16.58 32.04
CA ASP A 562 6.65 17.47 32.22
C ASP A 562 6.91 17.82 33.70
N ASP A 563 8.11 18.36 33.97
CA ASP A 563 8.49 18.95 35.27
C ASP A 563 7.60 20.15 35.69
N ALA A 564 6.65 20.56 34.84
CA ALA A 564 5.68 21.62 35.11
C ALA A 564 4.29 21.08 35.54
N GLY A 565 4.13 19.76 35.64
CA GLY A 565 2.92 19.11 36.19
C GLY A 565 1.80 18.90 35.16
N HIS A 566 2.09 18.89 33.86
CA HIS A 566 1.14 18.43 32.85
C HIS A 566 1.18 16.91 32.77
N HIS A 567 0.10 16.21 33.12
CA HIS A 567 0.05 14.75 33.02
C HIS A 567 -0.29 14.29 31.58
N GLY A 568 0.49 13.33 31.05
CA GLY A 568 0.22 12.66 29.78
C GLY A 568 -1.01 11.72 29.82
N PRO A 569 -1.52 11.27 28.66
CA PRO A 569 -2.80 10.54 28.54
C PRO A 569 -2.83 9.14 29.18
N PHE A 570 -1.70 8.56 29.61
CA PHE A 570 -1.59 7.20 30.15
C PHE A 570 -1.64 7.09 31.68
N ASN A 571 -2.11 8.12 32.40
CA ASN A 571 -2.10 8.13 33.87
C ASN A 571 -3.26 7.35 34.55
N ALA A 572 -3.73 6.26 33.95
CA ALA A 572 -4.88 5.49 34.46
C ALA A 572 -4.55 4.11 35.05
N VAL A 573 -3.36 3.55 34.83
CA VAL A 573 -2.89 2.37 35.59
C VAL A 573 -1.38 2.46 35.69
N ASP A 574 -0.90 3.08 36.76
CA ASP A 574 0.49 2.97 37.19
C ASP A 574 0.65 1.63 37.94
N PRO A 575 1.41 0.63 37.45
CA PRO A 575 1.76 -0.53 38.24
C PRO A 575 2.91 -0.26 39.24
N TRP A 576 3.41 0.97 39.32
CA TRP A 576 4.51 1.42 40.18
C TRP A 576 4.09 2.36 41.33
N ALA A 577 2.81 2.33 41.73
CA ALA A 577 2.33 2.90 43.00
C ALA A 577 2.26 1.87 44.14
#